data_AF-A0A081Q6A2-F1
#
_entry.id   AF-A0A081Q6A2-F1
#
_cell.length_a   1.000
_cell.length_b   1.000
_cell.length_c   1.000
_cell.angle_alpha   90.00
_cell.angle_beta   90.00
_cell.angle_gamma   90.00
#
_symmetry.space_group_name_H-M   'P 1'
#
loop_
_entity.id
_entity.type
_entity.pdbx_description
1 polymer ?
#
loop_
_entity_poly.entity_id
_entity_poly.type
_entity_poly.pdbx_seq_one_letter_code
_entity_poly.pdbx_strand_id
1 'polypeptide(L)'
;MKLNDFLKTELLGNKFYAVKGYSEELNRETGKPEALRLNVSIQDDSSDFFMEMITVKVKTITPTLSKQEMSNNKTRHVILKYLNMGQYNGNLWFNCSDILPAEKN
;
A
#
# COMPACT_ATOMS: atom_id res chain seq x y z
N MET A 1 9.28 -25.47 -6.44
CA MET A 1 8.56 -24.32 -5.85
C MET A 1 7.61 -23.76 -6.89
N LYS A 2 6.36 -23.47 -6.51
CA LYS A 2 5.37 -22.80 -7.36
C LYS A 2 5.41 -21.30 -7.07
N LEU A 3 5.09 -20.47 -8.05
CA LEU A 3 5.10 -19.01 -7.91
C LEU A 3 4.19 -18.50 -6.77
N ASN A 4 3.09 -19.19 -6.51
CA ASN A 4 2.20 -18.91 -5.39
C ASN A 4 2.86 -19.10 -4.01
N ASP A 5 3.92 -19.90 -3.92
CA ASP A 5 4.65 -20.11 -2.66
C ASP A 5 5.35 -18.81 -2.20
N PHE A 6 5.54 -17.84 -3.12
CA PHE A 6 6.15 -16.52 -2.90
C PHE A 6 5.14 -15.38 -2.74
N LEU A 7 3.82 -15.64 -2.86
CA LEU A 7 2.78 -14.63 -2.67
C LEU A 7 2.43 -14.47 -1.18
N LYS A 8 3.45 -14.14 -0.39
CA LYS A 8 3.40 -14.09 1.07
C LYS A 8 3.77 -12.68 1.54
N THR A 9 2.84 -12.00 2.17
CA THR A 9 3.06 -10.63 2.68
C THR A 9 4.07 -10.59 3.80
N GLU A 10 4.33 -11.70 4.47
CA GLU A 10 5.38 -11.81 5.47
C GLU A 10 6.79 -11.56 4.89
N LEU A 11 7.01 -11.83 3.61
CA LEU A 11 8.29 -11.59 2.94
C LEU A 11 8.59 -10.09 2.76
N LEU A 12 7.56 -9.24 2.82
CA LEU A 12 7.70 -7.78 2.71
C LEU A 12 8.13 -7.12 4.03
N GLY A 13 8.15 -7.87 5.15
CA GLY A 13 8.34 -7.30 6.48
C GLY A 13 7.14 -6.49 6.97
N ASN A 14 7.36 -5.61 7.94
CA ASN A 14 6.31 -4.82 8.58
C ASN A 14 6.58 -3.31 8.66
N LYS A 15 7.72 -2.84 8.12
CA LYS A 15 8.12 -1.42 8.15
C LYS A 15 7.93 -0.77 6.79
N PHE A 16 6.86 0.01 6.66
CA PHE A 16 6.40 0.59 5.39
C PHE A 16 6.33 2.12 5.44
N TYR A 17 6.91 2.79 4.45
CA TYR A 17 6.89 4.26 4.36
C TYR A 17 6.11 4.73 3.14
N ALA A 18 5.00 5.43 3.35
CA ALA A 18 4.30 6.11 2.28
C ALA A 18 5.13 7.31 1.79
N VAL A 19 5.31 7.46 0.48
CA VAL A 19 6.25 8.44 -0.11
C VAL A 19 5.59 9.58 -0.90
N LYS A 20 4.26 9.59 -1.02
CA LYS A 20 3.44 10.64 -1.66
C LYS A 20 2.03 10.61 -1.07
N GLY A 21 1.21 11.61 -1.41
CA GLY A 21 -0.23 11.56 -1.14
C GLY A 21 -0.97 10.52 -1.97
N TYR A 22 -2.27 10.37 -1.70
CA TYR A 22 -3.14 9.46 -2.43
C TYR A 22 -3.44 9.96 -3.85
N SER A 23 -3.57 9.02 -4.77
CA SER A 23 -4.28 9.23 -6.04
C SER A 23 -5.60 8.46 -6.04
N GLU A 24 -6.62 9.01 -6.70
CA GLU A 24 -7.93 8.37 -6.79
C GLU A 24 -7.95 7.35 -7.92
N GLU A 25 -8.60 6.22 -7.66
CA GLU A 25 -8.97 5.25 -8.68
C GLU A 25 -10.48 5.35 -8.91
N LEU A 26 -10.85 5.66 -10.15
CA LEU A 26 -12.24 5.83 -10.54
C LEU A 26 -12.83 4.49 -10.99
N ASN A 27 -14.06 4.26 -10.57
CA ASN A 27 -14.87 3.18 -11.08
C ASN A 27 -15.15 3.42 -12.57
N ARG A 28 -14.87 2.42 -13.41
CA ARG A 28 -14.94 2.56 -14.87
C ARG A 28 -16.35 2.86 -15.39
N GLU A 29 -17.37 2.36 -14.72
CA GLU A 29 -18.78 2.48 -15.16
C GLU A 29 -19.39 3.79 -14.69
N THR A 30 -19.12 4.19 -13.45
CA THR A 30 -19.76 5.35 -12.82
C THR A 30 -18.91 6.61 -12.84
N GLY A 31 -17.60 6.50 -13.11
CA GLY A 31 -16.64 7.61 -13.07
C GLY A 31 -16.36 8.15 -11.67
N LYS A 32 -16.94 7.56 -10.62
CA LYS A 32 -16.79 8.00 -9.23
C LYS A 32 -15.58 7.33 -8.58
N PRO A 33 -14.90 7.99 -7.63
CA PRO A 33 -13.83 7.35 -6.85
C PRO A 33 -14.33 6.10 -6.12
N GLU A 34 -13.65 4.97 -6.30
CA GLU A 34 -13.95 3.71 -5.60
C GLU A 34 -12.84 3.27 -4.65
N ALA A 35 -11.62 3.77 -4.86
CA ALA A 35 -10.45 3.41 -4.09
C ALA A 35 -9.38 4.50 -4.18
N LEU A 36 -8.34 4.35 -3.37
CA LEU A 36 -7.14 5.18 -3.44
C LEU A 36 -5.93 4.34 -3.80
N ARG A 37 -4.91 4.96 -4.36
CA ARG A 37 -3.58 4.38 -4.57
C ARG A 37 -2.55 5.16 -3.79
N LEU A 38 -1.60 4.43 -3.23
CA LEU A 38 -0.52 4.97 -2.42
C LEU A 38 0.79 4.30 -2.79
N ASN A 39 1.83 5.10 -2.98
CA ASN A 39 3.18 4.60 -3.17
C ASN A 39 3.83 4.37 -1.80
N VAL A 40 4.33 3.17 -1.59
CA VAL A 40 4.91 2.71 -0.33
C VAL A 40 6.29 2.14 -0.59
N SER A 41 7.27 2.61 0.16
CA SER A 41 8.61 2.06 0.23
C SER A 41 8.66 1.00 1.34
N ILE A 42 9.26 -0.14 1.04
CA ILE A 42 9.56 -1.18 2.03
C ILE A 42 10.89 -0.80 2.69
N GLN A 43 10.87 -0.56 4.01
CA GLN A 43 12.02 -0.06 4.78
C GLN A 43 12.33 -1.00 5.96
N ASP A 44 12.00 -2.28 5.77
CA ASP A 44 12.31 -3.37 6.70
C ASP A 44 13.59 -4.08 6.24
N ASP A 45 14.68 -3.88 6.97
CA ASP A 45 16.00 -4.43 6.66
C ASP A 45 16.01 -5.98 6.65
N SER A 46 14.99 -6.62 7.24
CA SER A 46 14.82 -8.08 7.21
C SER A 46 14.02 -8.59 6.02
N SER A 47 13.44 -7.70 5.20
CA SER A 47 12.69 -8.07 4.00
C SER A 47 13.61 -8.38 2.83
N ASP A 48 13.27 -9.44 2.07
CA ASP A 48 13.89 -9.75 0.78
C ASP A 48 13.65 -8.65 -0.29
N PHE A 49 12.74 -7.71 -0.02
CA PHE A 49 12.34 -6.60 -0.87
C PHE A 49 12.71 -5.24 -0.26
N PHE A 50 13.76 -5.19 0.57
CA PHE A 50 14.22 -3.95 1.18
C PHE A 50 14.49 -2.84 0.14
N MET A 51 14.05 -1.62 0.45
CA MET A 51 14.07 -0.41 -0.40
C MET A 51 13.19 -0.46 -1.65
N GLU A 52 12.49 -1.56 -1.92
CA GLU A 52 11.56 -1.63 -3.05
C GLU A 52 10.38 -0.67 -2.89
N MET A 53 9.91 -0.19 -4.03
CA MET A 53 8.81 0.76 -4.14
C MET A 53 7.59 0.07 -4.73
N ILE A 54 6.52 -0.10 -3.94
CA ILE A 54 5.27 -0.74 -4.37
C ILE A 54 4.13 0.26 -4.43
N THR A 55 3.19 0.03 -5.36
CA THR A 55 1.91 0.75 -5.42
C THR A 55 0.83 -0.10 -4.76
N VAL A 56 0.19 0.42 -3.72
CA VAL A 56 -0.84 -0.28 -2.95
C VAL A 56 -2.21 0.34 -3.25
N LYS A 57 -3.18 -0.49 -3.66
CA LYS A 57 -4.60 -0.09 -3.71
C LYS A 57 -5.20 -0.14 -2.31
N VAL A 58 -5.70 0.99 -1.82
CA VAL A 58 -6.42 1.11 -0.56
C VAL A 58 -7.91 0.99 -0.86
N LYS A 59 -8.54 -0.08 -0.35
CA LYS A 59 -9.94 -0.44 -0.64
C LYS A 59 -10.95 0.40 0.15
N THR A 60 -10.70 1.69 0.27
CA THR A 60 -11.59 2.70 0.83
C THR A 60 -11.25 4.08 0.26
N ILE A 61 -12.24 4.96 0.21
CA ILE A 61 -12.07 6.38 -0.13
C ILE A 61 -11.92 7.27 1.11
N THR A 62 -12.13 6.71 2.30
CA THR A 62 -12.00 7.39 3.61
C THR A 62 -11.05 6.60 4.50
N PRO A 63 -9.74 6.57 4.20
CA PRO A 63 -8.74 5.92 5.04
C PRO A 63 -8.59 6.62 6.40
N THR A 64 -8.10 5.89 7.40
CA THR A 64 -7.83 6.44 8.74
C THR A 64 -6.79 7.57 8.68
N LEU A 65 -5.69 7.39 7.95
CA LEU A 65 -4.82 8.49 7.57
C LEU A 65 -5.43 9.27 6.41
N SER A 66 -5.89 10.48 6.67
CA SER A 66 -6.64 11.28 5.69
C SER A 66 -5.78 11.75 4.51
N LYS A 67 -6.44 12.14 3.40
CA LYS A 67 -5.76 12.74 2.24
C LYS A 67 -4.97 14.00 2.61
N GLN A 68 -5.46 14.80 3.55
CA GLN A 68 -4.79 16.01 4.02
C GLN A 68 -3.53 15.69 4.82
N GLU A 69 -3.56 14.67 5.68
CA GLU A 69 -2.37 14.23 6.42
C GLU A 69 -1.28 13.68 5.50
N MET A 70 -1.69 13.09 4.37
CA MET A 70 -0.81 12.47 3.39
C MET A 70 -0.39 13.41 2.25
N SER A 71 -0.98 14.62 2.15
CA SER A 71 -0.68 15.56 1.05
C SER A 71 0.63 16.33 1.24
N ASN A 72 1.23 16.29 2.43
CA ASN A 72 2.57 16.84 2.61
C ASN A 72 3.58 15.95 1.86
N ASN A 73 4.56 16.54 1.17
CA ASN A 73 5.58 15.79 0.43
C ASN A 73 6.61 15.08 1.34
N LYS A 74 6.23 14.71 2.57
CA LYS A 74 7.09 13.97 3.50
C LYS A 74 6.76 12.50 3.44
N THR A 75 7.79 11.68 3.57
CA THR A 75 7.61 10.25 3.76
C THR A 75 7.05 9.99 5.16
N ARG A 76 6.16 9.01 5.31
CA ARG A 76 5.53 8.69 6.60
C ARG A 76 5.48 7.19 6.85
N HIS A 77 5.85 6.78 8.05
CA HIS A 77 5.72 5.40 8.50
C HIS A 77 4.23 5.05 8.69
N VAL A 78 3.77 3.99 8.02
CA VAL A 78 2.37 3.58 7.99
C VAL A 78 2.21 2.08 8.20
N ILE A 79 1.01 1.68 8.62
CA ILE A 79 0.57 0.28 8.67
C ILE A 79 -0.44 0.05 7.55
N LEU A 80 -0.20 -0.98 6.74
CA LEU A 80 -1.10 -1.42 5.67
C LEU A 80 -2.08 -2.46 6.23
N LYS A 81 -3.28 -2.04 6.64
CA LYS A 81 -4.23 -2.92 7.34
C LYS A 81 -4.76 -4.01 6.41
N TYR A 82 -4.58 -5.28 6.81
CA TYR A 82 -4.92 -6.45 5.99
C TYR A 82 -4.27 -6.40 4.61
N LEU A 83 -2.95 -6.13 4.60
CA LEU A 83 -2.15 -6.20 3.38
C LEU A 83 -2.33 -7.57 2.71
N ASN A 84 -2.58 -7.52 1.42
CA ASN A 84 -2.72 -8.69 0.56
C ASN A 84 -1.94 -8.44 -0.73
N MET A 85 -1.37 -9.51 -1.27
CA MET A 85 -0.71 -9.49 -2.56
C MET A 85 -1.24 -10.60 -3.45
N GLY A 86 -1.06 -10.43 -4.74
CA GLY A 86 -1.25 -11.50 -5.69
C GLY A 86 -0.56 -11.17 -6.99
N GLN A 87 -0.82 -11.98 -8.01
CA GLN A 87 -0.28 -11.78 -9.32
C GLN A 87 -1.39 -11.75 -10.36
N TYR A 88 -1.24 -10.90 -11.37
CA TYR A 88 -2.08 -10.88 -12.55
C TYR A 88 -1.22 -10.55 -13.77
N ASN A 89 -1.29 -11.38 -14.81
CA ASN A 89 -0.52 -11.23 -16.05
C ASN A 89 0.98 -10.99 -15.83
N GLY A 90 1.60 -11.78 -14.96
CA GLY A 90 3.03 -11.64 -14.66
C GLY A 90 3.35 -10.58 -13.60
N ASN A 91 2.46 -9.62 -13.35
CA ASN A 91 2.71 -8.48 -12.46
C ASN A 91 2.14 -8.73 -11.06
N LEU A 92 2.90 -8.34 -10.04
CA LEU A 92 2.40 -8.32 -8.67
C LEU A 92 1.42 -7.15 -8.48
N TRP A 93 0.36 -7.41 -7.73
CA TRP A 93 -0.53 -6.36 -7.22
C TRP A 93 -0.56 -6.41 -5.70
N PHE A 94 -0.78 -5.26 -5.09
CA PHE A 94 -0.85 -5.10 -3.64
C PHE A 94 -2.11 -4.32 -3.30
N ASN A 95 -2.82 -4.77 -2.27
CA ASN A 95 -3.92 -4.00 -1.71
C ASN A 95 -3.98 -4.12 -0.19
N CYS A 96 -4.62 -3.14 0.43
CA CYS A 96 -4.96 -3.16 1.84
C CYS A 96 -6.36 -2.60 2.03
N SER A 97 -6.93 -2.84 3.21
CA SER A 97 -8.25 -2.31 3.58
C SER A 97 -8.20 -0.86 4.07
N ASP A 98 -7.08 -0.44 4.64
CA ASP A 98 -6.92 0.87 5.27
C ASP A 98 -5.43 1.21 5.48
N ILE A 99 -5.13 2.48 5.74
CA ILE A 99 -3.81 3.01 6.06
C ILE A 99 -3.87 3.64 7.45
N LEU A 100 -3.10 3.07 8.39
CA LEU A 100 -3.06 3.53 9.78
C LEU A 100 -1.70 4.21 10.07
N PRO A 101 -1.64 5.17 11.01
CA PRO A 101 -0.36 5.69 11.46
C PRO A 101 0.40 4.60 12.23
N ALA A 102 1.69 4.44 11.96
CA ALA A 102 2.53 3.50 12.70
C ALA A 102 2.98 4.05 14.07
N GLU A 103 3.00 5.37 14.21
CA GLU A 103 3.30 6.07 15.46
C GLU A 103 1.99 6.53 16.11
N LYS A 104 1.90 6.42 17.44
CA LYS A 104 0.78 7.03 18.18
C LYS A 104 1.00 8.54 18.19
N ASN A 105 0.02 9.30 17.68
CA ASN A 105 -0.11 10.72 17.98
C ASN A 105 -0.34 10.92 19.48
#